data_AF-A0A535YB87-F1
#
_entry.id   AF-A0A535YB87-F1
#
_cell.length_a   1.000
_cell.length_b   1.000
_cell.length_c   1.000
_cell.angle_alpha   90.00
_cell.angle_beta   90.00
_cell.angle_gamma   90.00
#
_symmetry.space_group_name_H-M   'P 1'
#
loop_
_entity.id
_entity.type
_entity.pdbx_description
1 polymer ?
#
loop_
_entity_poly.entity_id
_entity_poly.type
_entity_poly.pdbx_seq_one_letter_code
_entity_poly.pdbx_strand_id
1 'polypeptide(L)'
;MSDALGHVLRHNAWANKALVEFCAALDPAALALKAAGTYGTLHGTLQHIVAGEQFYIRILTGKLLGAHIREMEERRALGDLADLAALTGARAIEIAASDDGDRPVDVYGHASTVGVVLAQMVNHGNEHRGHATTILSTNGRDTPVISGWRYGIATGISVHDGDN
;
A
#
# COMPACT_ATOMS: atom_id res chain seq x y z
N MET A 1 -11.64 19.83 -7.02
CA MET A 1 -11.50 19.59 -5.57
C MET A 1 -11.26 18.10 -5.37
N SER A 2 -10.40 17.70 -4.43
CA SER A 2 -10.34 16.28 -4.06
C SER A 2 -11.62 15.94 -3.30
N ASP A 3 -12.30 14.87 -3.70
CA ASP A 3 -13.32 14.26 -2.86
C ASP A 3 -12.67 13.47 -1.71
N ALA A 4 -13.49 12.95 -0.80
CA ALA A 4 -13.05 12.19 0.36
C ALA A 4 -12.28 10.92 -0.04
N LEU A 5 -12.73 10.22 -1.10
CA LEU A 5 -12.06 9.01 -1.60
C LEU A 5 -10.65 9.32 -2.11
N GLY A 6 -10.48 10.44 -2.80
CA GLY A 6 -9.18 10.91 -3.27
C GLY A 6 -8.19 11.14 -2.11
N HIS A 7 -8.63 11.60 -0.95
CA HIS A 7 -7.77 11.69 0.23
C HIS A 7 -7.38 10.31 0.78
N VAL A 8 -8.33 9.37 0.85
CA VAL A 8 -8.07 8.00 1.29
C VAL A 8 -7.03 7.31 0.39
N LEU A 9 -7.15 7.45 -0.93
CA LEU A 9 -6.21 6.86 -1.89
C LEU A 9 -4.84 7.54 -1.87
N ARG A 10 -4.78 8.87 -1.73
CA ARG A 10 -3.49 9.58 -1.54
C ARG A 10 -2.81 9.18 -0.24
N HIS A 11 -3.56 8.99 0.84
CA HIS A 11 -3.03 8.44 2.08
C HIS A 11 -2.47 7.03 1.87
N ASN A 12 -3.21 6.12 1.19
CA ASN A 12 -2.73 4.77 0.92
C ASN A 12 -1.40 4.78 0.14
N ALA A 13 -1.33 5.56 -0.95
CA ALA A 13 -0.12 5.71 -1.75
C ALA A 13 1.06 6.27 -0.95
N TRP A 14 0.82 7.33 -0.17
CA TRP A 14 1.82 7.93 0.71
C TRP A 14 2.31 6.94 1.77
N ALA A 15 1.40 6.21 2.43
CA ALA A 15 1.73 5.28 3.51
C ALA A 15 2.55 4.08 3.02
N ASN A 16 2.22 3.53 1.85
CA ASN A 16 3.00 2.47 1.22
C ASN A 16 4.42 2.93 0.92
N LYS A 17 4.56 4.09 0.26
CA LYS A 17 5.87 4.67 -0.05
C LYS A 17 6.69 4.95 1.22
N ALA A 18 6.09 5.61 2.21
CA ALA A 18 6.76 5.96 3.45
C ALA A 18 7.25 4.72 4.22
N LEU A 19 6.45 3.65 4.25
CA LEU A 19 6.85 2.40 4.90
C LEU A 19 8.03 1.73 4.17
N VAL A 20 7.99 1.65 2.84
CA VAL A 20 9.07 1.06 2.04
C VAL A 20 10.36 1.86 2.20
N GLU A 21 10.30 3.20 2.13
CA GLU A 21 11.45 4.09 2.31
C GLU A 21 12.03 3.97 3.72
N PHE A 22 11.19 3.93 4.76
CA PHE A 22 11.63 3.69 6.13
C PHE A 22 12.40 2.38 6.25
N CYS A 23 11.85 1.29 5.69
CA CYS A 23 12.48 -0.03 5.75
C CYS A 23 13.77 -0.12 4.92
N ALA A 24 13.88 0.66 3.84
CA ALA A 24 15.07 0.71 3.00
C ALA A 24 16.28 1.36 3.71
N ALA A 25 16.03 2.19 4.73
CA ALA A 25 17.07 2.80 5.55
C ALA A 25 17.54 1.92 6.72
N LEU A 26 16.91 0.76 6.95
CA LEU A 26 17.29 -0.16 8.01
C LEU A 26 18.51 -1.00 7.61
N ASP A 27 19.17 -1.59 8.62
CA ASP A 27 20.11 -2.69 8.41
C ASP A 27 19.44 -3.80 7.56
N PRO A 28 20.06 -4.29 6.46
CA PRO A 28 19.51 -5.38 5.65
C PRO A 28 19.10 -6.63 6.44
N ALA A 29 19.72 -6.92 7.58
CA ALA A 29 19.32 -8.02 8.45
C ALA A 29 17.90 -7.84 9.03
N ALA A 30 17.46 -6.59 9.24
CA ALA A 30 16.10 -6.27 9.71
C ALA A 30 15.01 -6.76 8.76
N LEU A 31 15.32 -6.81 7.47
CA LEU A 31 14.38 -7.22 6.42
C LEU A 31 13.98 -8.69 6.51
N ALA A 32 14.74 -9.51 7.25
CA ALA A 32 14.45 -10.93 7.50
C ALA A 32 13.61 -11.16 8.77
N LEU A 33 13.36 -10.13 9.58
CA LEU A 33 12.59 -10.26 10.82
C LEU A 33 11.14 -10.66 10.55
N LYS A 34 10.52 -11.32 11.54
CA LYS A 34 9.15 -11.84 11.51
C LYS A 34 8.49 -11.62 12.87
N ALA A 35 7.17 -11.72 12.90
CA ALA A 35 6.36 -11.82 14.12
C ALA A 35 5.23 -12.82 13.93
N ALA A 36 4.83 -13.50 15.00
CA ALA A 36 3.70 -14.44 14.95
C ALA A 36 2.41 -13.70 14.55
N GLY A 37 1.56 -14.35 13.74
CA GLY A 37 0.31 -13.75 13.27
C GLY A 37 0.48 -12.68 12.18
N THR A 38 1.69 -12.49 11.63
CA THR A 38 1.94 -11.57 10.52
C THR A 38 2.22 -12.34 9.22
N TYR A 39 2.17 -11.64 8.08
CA TYR A 39 2.27 -12.26 6.74
C TYR A 39 3.53 -13.10 6.53
N GLY A 40 4.68 -12.63 7.03
CA GLY A 40 5.96 -13.31 6.81
C GLY A 40 7.14 -12.48 7.30
N THR A 41 8.20 -12.43 6.49
CA THR A 41 9.31 -11.49 6.76
C THR A 41 8.84 -10.05 6.57
N LEU A 42 9.57 -9.09 7.16
CA LEU A 42 9.37 -7.68 6.88
C LEU A 42 9.44 -7.41 5.38
N HIS A 43 10.49 -7.90 4.69
CA HIS A 43 10.61 -7.75 3.24
C HIS A 43 9.46 -8.41 2.47
N GLY A 44 9.10 -9.64 2.82
CA GLY A 44 7.98 -10.35 2.19
C GLY A 44 6.67 -9.59 2.35
N THR A 45 6.44 -8.97 3.52
CA THR A 45 5.27 -8.13 3.77
C THR A 45 5.26 -6.88 2.88
N LEU A 46 6.40 -6.19 2.73
CA LEU A 46 6.51 -5.03 1.85
C LEU A 46 6.26 -5.41 0.38
N GLN A 47 6.86 -6.51 -0.07
CA GLN A 47 6.66 -7.02 -1.42
C GLN A 47 5.19 -7.41 -1.66
N HIS A 48 4.53 -8.02 -0.66
CA HIS A 48 3.13 -8.41 -0.73
C HIS A 48 2.17 -7.23 -0.82
N ILE A 49 2.43 -6.16 -0.08
CA ILE A 49 1.66 -4.92 -0.21
C ILE A 49 1.72 -4.44 -1.66
N VAL A 50 2.92 -4.29 -2.24
CA VAL A 50 3.06 -3.74 -3.60
C VAL A 50 2.54 -4.69 -4.67
N ALA A 51 2.69 -6.01 -4.49
CA ALA A 51 2.11 -7.02 -5.37
C ALA A 51 0.57 -6.95 -5.36
N GLY A 52 -0.04 -6.77 -4.19
CA GLY A 52 -1.49 -6.55 -4.05
C GLY A 52 -1.96 -5.30 -4.77
N GLU A 53 -1.24 -4.19 -4.63
CA GLU A 53 -1.55 -2.94 -5.33
C GLU A 53 -1.51 -3.13 -6.86
N GLN A 54 -0.47 -3.80 -7.38
CA GLN A 54 -0.35 -4.15 -8.80
C GLN A 54 -1.51 -5.05 -9.27
N PHE A 55 -1.91 -6.00 -8.43
CA PHE A 55 -3.01 -6.91 -8.70
C PHE A 55 -4.37 -6.20 -8.79
N TYR A 56 -4.70 -5.31 -7.84
CA TYR A 56 -5.95 -4.56 -7.88
C TYR A 56 -6.03 -3.61 -9.07
N ILE A 57 -4.93 -2.97 -9.45
CA ILE A 57 -4.88 -2.18 -10.69
C ILE A 57 -5.13 -3.05 -11.92
N ARG A 58 -4.61 -4.28 -11.95
CA ARG A 58 -4.87 -5.22 -13.04
C ARG A 58 -6.35 -5.62 -13.10
N ILE A 59 -7.01 -5.85 -11.97
CA ILE A 59 -8.47 -6.08 -11.95
C ILE A 59 -9.20 -4.90 -12.59
N LEU A 60 -8.88 -3.67 -12.16
CA LEU A 60 -9.60 -2.47 -12.57
C LEU A 60 -9.41 -2.12 -14.06
N THR A 61 -8.23 -2.41 -14.61
CA THR A 61 -7.81 -1.93 -15.93
C THR A 61 -7.58 -3.02 -16.97
N GLY A 62 -7.55 -4.29 -16.56
CA GLY A 62 -7.11 -5.42 -17.38
C GLY A 62 -5.62 -5.42 -17.71
N LYS A 63 -4.84 -4.44 -17.21
CA LYS A 63 -3.42 -4.26 -17.55
C LYS A 63 -2.56 -4.40 -16.31
N LEU A 64 -1.48 -5.16 -16.45
CA LEU A 64 -0.41 -5.19 -15.46
C LEU A 64 0.42 -3.91 -15.61
N LEU A 65 0.59 -3.16 -14.52
CA LEU A 65 1.50 -2.01 -14.50
C LEU A 65 2.89 -2.42 -14.02
N GLY A 66 3.93 -2.03 -14.75
CA GLY A 66 5.31 -2.39 -14.43
C GLY A 66 5.61 -3.88 -14.58
N ALA A 67 6.75 -4.31 -14.05
CA ALA A 67 7.14 -5.71 -14.06
C ALA A 67 6.35 -6.50 -13.00
N HIS A 68 5.85 -7.69 -13.37
CA HIS A 68 5.08 -8.54 -12.45
C HIS A 68 5.92 -8.92 -11.23
N ILE A 69 5.40 -8.70 -10.03
CA ILE A 69 6.02 -9.25 -8.82
C ILE A 69 5.63 -10.71 -8.68
N ARG A 70 6.62 -11.61 -8.72
CA ARG A 70 6.41 -13.05 -8.53
C ARG A 70 6.82 -13.44 -7.11
N GLU A 71 5.96 -13.18 -6.13
CA GLU A 71 6.32 -13.14 -4.71
C GLU A 71 7.07 -14.36 -4.17
N MET A 72 6.76 -15.56 -4.67
CA MET A 72 7.35 -16.82 -4.22
C MET A 72 8.65 -17.19 -4.97
N GLU A 73 8.97 -16.48 -6.05
CA GLU A 73 10.06 -16.82 -6.97
C GLU A 73 11.20 -15.79 -6.94
N GLU A 74 10.91 -14.56 -6.48
CA GLU A 74 11.89 -13.48 -6.46
C GLU A 74 11.84 -12.61 -5.20
N ARG A 75 12.99 -11.99 -4.90
CA ARG A 75 13.13 -10.96 -3.88
C ARG A 75 13.48 -9.64 -4.55
N ARG A 76 12.54 -8.71 -4.61
CA ARG A 76 12.74 -7.40 -5.26
C ARG A 76 13.53 -6.42 -4.41
N ALA A 77 14.29 -5.57 -5.06
CA ALA A 77 14.93 -4.44 -4.41
C ALA A 77 13.86 -3.47 -3.87
N LEU A 78 14.10 -2.89 -2.70
CA LEU A 78 13.12 -1.98 -2.08
C LEU A 78 12.91 -0.69 -2.91
N GLY A 79 13.92 -0.26 -3.68
CA GLY A 79 13.78 0.84 -4.63
C GLY A 79 12.73 0.53 -5.71
N ASP A 80 12.82 -0.63 -6.35
CA ASP A 80 11.82 -1.08 -7.33
C ASP A 80 10.40 -1.16 -6.73
N LEU A 81 10.30 -1.62 -5.48
CA LEU A 81 9.02 -1.68 -4.76
C LEU A 81 8.46 -0.28 -4.50
N ALA A 82 9.29 0.69 -4.13
CA ALA A 82 8.88 2.07 -3.91
C ALA A 82 8.38 2.73 -5.22
N ASP A 83 9.10 2.51 -6.32
CA ASP A 83 8.72 3.03 -7.64
C ASP A 83 7.40 2.43 -8.11
N LEU A 84 7.22 1.11 -7.94
CA LEU A 84 5.99 0.44 -8.33
C LEU A 84 4.82 0.86 -7.43
N ALA A 85 5.03 1.03 -6.12
CA ALA A 85 4.00 1.53 -5.21
C ALA A 85 3.55 2.96 -5.58
N ALA A 86 4.49 3.82 -6.00
CA ALA A 86 4.16 5.15 -6.48
C ALA A 86 3.33 5.09 -7.78
N LEU A 87 3.71 4.21 -8.71
CA LEU A 87 3.01 4.01 -9.97
C LEU A 87 1.57 3.49 -9.77
N THR A 88 1.39 2.45 -8.96
CA THR A 88 0.07 1.88 -8.68
C THR A 88 -0.81 2.84 -7.89
N GLY A 89 -0.24 3.56 -6.91
CA GLY A 89 -0.94 4.59 -6.15
C GLY A 89 -1.44 5.73 -7.03
N ALA A 90 -0.59 6.26 -7.92
CA ALA A 90 -0.99 7.27 -8.89
C ALA A 90 -2.13 6.77 -9.79
N ARG A 91 -2.03 5.52 -10.28
CA ARG A 91 -3.08 4.94 -11.11
C ARG A 91 -4.41 4.77 -10.37
N ALA A 92 -4.40 4.37 -9.09
CA ALA A 92 -5.61 4.24 -8.30
C ALA A 92 -6.33 5.59 -8.14
N ILE A 93 -5.56 6.66 -7.91
CA ILE A 93 -6.09 8.03 -7.81
C ILE A 93 -6.71 8.47 -9.14
N GLU A 94 -6.05 8.17 -10.26
CA GLU A 94 -6.60 8.47 -11.60
C GLU A 94 -7.91 7.71 -11.86
N ILE A 95 -7.96 6.42 -11.54
CA ILE A 95 -9.16 5.59 -11.72
C ILE A 95 -10.32 6.18 -10.91
N ALA A 96 -10.10 6.48 -9.62
CA ALA A 96 -11.13 7.06 -8.78
C ALA A 96 -11.65 8.41 -9.29
N ALA A 97 -10.80 9.20 -9.96
CA ALA A 97 -11.18 10.49 -10.51
C ALA A 97 -11.87 10.43 -11.88
N SER A 98 -11.75 9.32 -12.62
CA SER A 98 -12.17 9.24 -14.04
C SER A 98 -13.14 8.11 -14.35
N ASP A 99 -13.33 7.17 -13.43
CA ASP A 99 -14.18 6.00 -13.61
C ASP A 99 -15.45 6.08 -12.75
N ASP A 100 -16.46 5.29 -13.12
CA ASP A 100 -17.68 5.14 -12.33
C ASP A 100 -17.47 4.08 -11.24
N GLY A 101 -17.67 4.47 -9.98
CA GLY A 101 -17.53 3.59 -8.82
C GLY A 101 -18.47 2.38 -8.86
N ASP A 102 -19.61 2.49 -9.54
CA ASP A 102 -20.60 1.41 -9.70
C ASP A 102 -20.36 0.57 -10.96
N ARG A 103 -19.36 0.93 -11.79
CA ARG A 103 -19.02 0.16 -12.98
C ARG A 103 -18.70 -1.30 -12.60
N PRO A 104 -19.37 -2.29 -13.24
CA PRO A 104 -19.08 -3.68 -12.98
C PRO A 104 -17.64 -4.07 -13.35
N VAL A 105 -17.04 -4.90 -12.51
CA VAL A 105 -15.75 -5.57 -12.76
C VAL A 105 -15.87 -7.05 -12.42
N ASP A 106 -15.18 -7.89 -13.19
CA ASP A 106 -15.03 -9.31 -12.88
C ASP A 106 -13.81 -9.52 -11.97
N VAL A 107 -14.05 -10.15 -10.82
CA VAL A 107 -13.00 -10.56 -9.90
C VAL A 107 -13.04 -12.08 -9.80
N TYR A 108 -12.32 -12.73 -10.71
CA TYR A 108 -12.22 -14.19 -10.80
C TYR A 108 -13.58 -14.88 -11.03
N GLY A 109 -14.36 -14.39 -11.98
CA GLY A 109 -15.67 -14.96 -12.31
C GLY A 109 -16.80 -14.48 -11.41
N HIS A 110 -16.52 -13.56 -10.47
CA HIS A 110 -17.52 -12.98 -9.57
C HIS A 110 -17.68 -11.49 -9.84
N ALA A 111 -18.94 -11.03 -9.89
CA ALA A 111 -19.26 -9.63 -10.10
C ALA A 111 -18.89 -8.77 -8.87
N SER A 112 -18.27 -7.63 -9.13
CA SER A 112 -17.98 -6.57 -8.16
C SER A 112 -18.07 -5.21 -8.85
N THR A 113 -17.61 -4.14 -8.18
CA THR A 113 -17.55 -2.79 -8.75
C THR A 113 -16.18 -2.16 -8.56
N VAL A 114 -15.87 -1.12 -9.35
CA VAL A 114 -14.65 -0.31 -9.20
C VAL A 114 -14.48 0.18 -7.77
N GLY A 115 -15.55 0.72 -7.16
CA GLY A 115 -15.54 1.23 -5.80
C GLY A 115 -15.17 0.17 -4.76
N VAL A 116 -15.72 -1.05 -4.87
CA VAL A 116 -15.42 -2.15 -3.96
C VAL A 116 -13.95 -2.59 -4.10
N VAL A 117 -13.43 -2.66 -5.32
CA VAL A 117 -12.03 -3.05 -5.55
C VAL A 117 -11.07 -1.97 -5.01
N LEU A 118 -11.37 -0.69 -5.17
CA LEU A 118 -10.58 0.40 -4.58
C LEU A 118 -10.64 0.37 -3.05
N ALA A 119 -11.80 0.10 -2.45
CA ALA A 119 -11.94 -0.05 -1.01
C ALA A 119 -11.10 -1.24 -0.49
N GLN A 120 -11.13 -2.38 -1.20
CA GLN A 120 -10.34 -3.56 -0.86
C GLN A 120 -8.84 -3.29 -0.96
N MET A 121 -8.38 -2.56 -1.98
CA MET A 121 -6.98 -2.14 -2.13
C MET A 121 -6.48 -1.36 -0.91
N VAL A 122 -7.27 -0.39 -0.44
CA VAL A 122 -6.94 0.39 0.76
C VAL A 122 -6.94 -0.48 2.02
N ASN A 123 -7.94 -1.35 2.17
CA ASN A 123 -8.06 -2.25 3.32
C ASN A 123 -6.86 -3.21 3.40
N HIS A 124 -6.54 -3.89 2.30
CA HIS A 124 -5.40 -4.82 2.18
C HIS A 124 -4.07 -4.14 2.50
N GLY A 125 -3.82 -2.97 1.92
CA GLY A 125 -2.64 -2.18 2.23
C GLY A 125 -2.57 -1.83 3.72
N ASN A 126 -3.69 -1.41 4.33
CA ASN A 126 -3.72 -1.05 5.74
C ASN A 126 -3.43 -2.23 6.69
N GLU A 127 -4.06 -3.38 6.42
CA GLU A 127 -3.84 -4.62 7.18
C GLU A 127 -2.36 -5.00 7.22
N HIS A 128 -1.71 -5.06 6.05
CA HIS A 128 -0.33 -5.51 5.98
C HIS A 128 0.69 -4.45 6.38
N ARG A 129 0.37 -3.16 6.27
CA ARG A 129 1.16 -2.12 6.96
C ARG A 129 1.14 -2.35 8.48
N GLY A 130 0.01 -2.74 9.05
CA GLY A 130 -0.11 -3.18 10.44
C GLY A 130 0.77 -4.39 10.78
N HIS A 131 0.86 -5.38 9.88
CA HIS A 131 1.83 -6.48 10.01
C HIS A 131 3.27 -5.98 10.03
N ALA A 132 3.67 -5.09 9.11
CA ALA A 132 5.03 -4.57 9.05
C ALA A 132 5.40 -3.78 10.33
N THR A 133 4.51 -2.92 10.83
CA THR A 133 4.74 -2.19 12.08
C THR A 133 4.78 -3.12 13.29
N THR A 134 4.00 -4.21 13.29
CA THR A 134 4.06 -5.25 14.33
C THR A 134 5.39 -5.99 14.29
N ILE A 135 5.86 -6.40 13.10
CA ILE A 135 7.16 -7.07 12.94
C ILE A 135 8.29 -6.19 13.48
N LEU A 136 8.28 -4.89 13.18
CA LEU A 136 9.28 -3.95 13.68
C LEU A 136 9.22 -3.82 15.21
N SER A 137 8.04 -3.49 15.76
CA SER A 137 7.90 -3.18 17.19
C SER A 137 8.16 -4.39 18.08
N THR A 138 7.69 -5.59 17.72
CA THR A 138 7.94 -6.81 18.52
C THR A 138 9.40 -7.23 18.51
N ASN A 139 10.19 -6.77 17.53
CA ASN A 139 11.63 -6.99 17.46
C ASN A 139 12.43 -5.79 18.00
N GLY A 140 11.80 -4.91 18.78
CA GLY A 140 12.46 -3.78 19.46
C GLY A 140 12.94 -2.68 18.52
N ARG A 141 12.34 -2.53 17.34
CA ARG A 141 12.66 -1.48 16.37
C ARG A 141 11.61 -0.38 16.38
N ASP A 142 12.06 0.83 16.04
CA ASP A 142 11.17 1.94 15.76
C ASP A 142 10.25 1.63 14.57
N THR A 143 9.09 2.27 14.57
CA THR A 143 8.08 2.15 13.50
C THR A 143 7.86 3.51 12.84
N PRO A 144 7.55 3.55 11.53
CA PRO A 144 7.11 4.77 10.91
C PRO A 144 5.69 5.12 11.39
N VAL A 145 5.43 6.40 11.61
CA VAL A 145 4.09 6.91 11.92
C VAL A 145 3.33 7.09 10.60
N ILE A 146 2.35 6.22 10.33
CA ILE A 146 1.62 6.15 9.04
C ILE A 146 0.10 6.28 9.23
N SER A 147 -0.34 7.41 9.77
CA SER A 147 -1.76 7.74 9.95
C SER A 147 -2.28 8.74 8.92
N GLY A 148 -3.61 8.84 8.80
CA GLY A 148 -4.25 9.87 7.97
C GLY A 148 -3.90 11.30 8.40
N TRP A 149 -3.77 11.54 9.71
CA TRP A 149 -3.34 12.82 10.24
C TRP A 149 -1.89 13.13 9.88
N ARG A 150 -1.01 12.12 10.00
CA ARG A 150 0.40 12.27 9.63
C ARG A 150 0.57 12.52 8.12
N TYR A 151 -0.23 11.88 7.29
CA TYR A 151 -0.36 12.21 5.87
C TYR A 151 -0.78 13.67 5.66
N GLY A 152 -1.81 14.13 6.36
CA GLY A 152 -2.29 15.51 6.30
C GLY A 152 -1.19 16.51 6.64
N ILE A 153 -0.42 16.27 7.70
CA ILE A 153 0.73 17.10 8.08
C ILE A 153 1.83 17.04 7.03
N ALA A 154 2.21 15.84 6.59
CA ALA A 154 3.28 15.64 5.62
C ALA A 154 2.98 16.31 4.25
N THR A 155 1.71 16.57 3.97
CA THR A 155 1.26 17.20 2.72
C THR A 155 0.80 18.66 2.90
N GLY A 156 0.92 19.23 4.10
CA GLY A 156 0.53 20.61 4.40
C GLY A 156 -0.98 20.85 4.39
N ILE A 157 -1.79 19.80 4.47
CA ILE A 157 -3.26 19.86 4.50
C ILE A 157 -3.77 19.97 5.94
N SER A 158 -3.09 19.34 6.90
CA SER A 158 -3.42 19.38 8.33
C SER A 158 -2.26 19.98 9.13
N VAL A 159 -2.57 20.63 10.25
CA VAL A 159 -1.61 21.05 11.28
C VAL A 159 -1.75 20.23 12.58
N HIS A 160 -2.76 19.34 12.63
CA HIS A 160 -3.10 18.53 13.80
C HIS A 160 -2.78 17.06 13.51
N ASP A 161 -2.19 16.35 14.48
CA ASP A 161 -1.77 14.95 14.39
C ASP A 161 -2.82 13.95 14.93
N GLY A 162 -3.88 14.48 15.53
CA GLY A 162 -5.05 13.72 15.99
C GLY A 162 -5.14 13.62 17.51
N ASP A 163 -4.09 14.00 18.21
CA ASP A 163 -4.03 14.02 19.67
C ASP A 163 -4.03 15.49 20.15
N ASN A 164 -4.87 15.79 21.17
CA ASN A 164 -4.91 17.09 21.84
C ASN A 164 -3.96 17.11 23.04
#